data_AF-A0AA96MNJ5-F1
#
_entry.id   AF-A0AA96MNJ5-F1
#
_cell.length_a   1.000
_cell.length_b   1.000
_cell.length_c   1.000
_cell.angle_alpha   90.00
_cell.angle_beta   90.00
_cell.angle_gamma   90.00
#
_symmetry.space_group_name_H-M   'P 1'
#
loop_
_entity.id
_entity.type
_entity.pdbx_description
1 polymer ?
#
loop_
_entity_poly.entity_id
_entity_poly.type
_entity_poly.pdbx_seq_one_letter_code
_entity_poly.pdbx_strand_id
1 'polypeptide(L)'
;MNDKKNFFQRTFNFTVTLLIYGLFFFCLTIGLRLLQNLMANAQSTYLSHLFEMMNQWASKGEYYTKTLAILLPLIALFLIIIELVLRAIYDKPANYFRSAYQTIRLIQFLRQDENSQLAFSIDNSSTVTRFNPILRKFNRATSKCVVDVRNDSVTILIKYPKTQQSQKLLREMENYIKEEISSRNPEYYFSAPNRRGNKLWFKSTKR
;
A
#
# COMPACT_ATOMS: atom_id res chain seq x y z
N MET A 1 -24.96 -14.76 7.52
CA MET A 1 -23.56 -14.62 8.01
C MET A 1 -23.09 -13.17 7.83
N ASN A 2 -22.82 -12.48 8.93
CA ASN A 2 -22.33 -11.09 8.92
C ASN A 2 -20.84 -11.09 8.53
N ASP A 3 -20.53 -10.64 7.33
CA ASP A 3 -19.15 -10.63 6.80
C ASP A 3 -18.33 -9.51 7.45
N LYS A 4 -17.92 -9.76 8.69
CA LYS A 4 -17.05 -8.87 9.47
C LYS A 4 -15.60 -9.13 9.08
N LYS A 5 -14.88 -8.06 8.74
CA LYS A 5 -13.43 -8.13 8.54
C LYS A 5 -12.73 -8.70 9.77
N ASN A 6 -11.81 -9.63 9.57
CA ASN A 6 -10.89 -10.07 10.61
C ASN A 6 -9.80 -9.02 10.89
N PHE A 7 -8.92 -9.32 11.86
CA PHE A 7 -7.86 -8.40 12.29
C PHE A 7 -6.92 -8.06 11.12
N PHE A 8 -6.32 -9.07 10.47
CA PHE A 8 -5.50 -8.90 9.26
C PHE A 8 -6.11 -7.95 8.21
N GLN A 9 -7.35 -8.18 7.78
CA GLN A 9 -8.03 -7.37 6.76
C GLN A 9 -8.31 -5.92 7.19
N ARG A 10 -8.22 -5.62 8.49
CA ARG A 10 -8.33 -4.25 9.03
C ARG A 10 -6.97 -3.60 9.13
N THR A 11 -5.97 -4.33 9.62
CA THR A 11 -4.68 -3.77 10.02
C THR A 11 -3.62 -3.84 8.93
N PHE A 12 -3.71 -4.74 7.95
CA PHE A 12 -2.65 -4.94 6.95
C PHE A 12 -2.29 -3.64 6.20
N ASN A 13 -3.25 -2.99 5.56
CA ASN A 13 -3.02 -1.74 4.82
C ASN A 13 -2.50 -0.62 5.72
N PHE A 14 -2.99 -0.56 6.96
CA PHE A 14 -2.52 0.42 7.95
C PHE A 14 -1.06 0.15 8.35
N THR A 15 -0.71 -1.12 8.60
CA THR A 15 0.65 -1.57 8.92
C THR A 15 1.62 -1.23 7.78
N VAL A 16 1.25 -1.54 6.53
CA VAL A 16 2.05 -1.16 5.34
C VAL A 16 2.23 0.35 5.26
N THR A 17 1.18 1.12 5.55
CA THR A 17 1.24 2.59 5.53
C THR A 17 2.19 3.13 6.60
N LEU A 18 2.14 2.59 7.82
CA LEU A 18 3.06 2.94 8.91
C LEU A 18 4.51 2.66 8.54
N LEU A 19 4.80 1.50 7.91
CA LEU A 19 6.15 1.15 7.47
C LEU A 19 6.65 2.10 6.38
N ILE A 20 5.82 2.47 5.40
CA ILE A 20 6.19 3.41 4.34
C ILE A 20 6.50 4.79 4.93
N TYR A 21 5.67 5.30 5.84
CA TYR A 21 5.94 6.59 6.49
C TYR A 21 7.16 6.52 7.41
N GLY A 22 7.37 5.41 8.13
CA GLY A 22 8.58 5.18 8.92
C GLY A 22 9.84 5.27 8.07
N LEU A 23 9.85 4.63 6.90
CA LEU A 23 10.96 4.70 5.93
C LEU A 23 11.15 6.13 5.39
N PHE A 24 10.06 6.82 5.05
CA PHE A 24 10.12 8.21 4.60
C PHE A 24 10.77 9.13 5.65
N PHE A 25 10.36 9.02 6.92
CA PHE A 25 10.96 9.81 7.99
C PHE A 25 12.41 9.44 8.24
N PHE A 26 12.77 8.16 8.13
CA PHE A 26 14.17 7.72 8.22
C PHE A 26 15.05 8.36 7.14
N CYS A 27 14.60 8.35 5.87
CA CYS A 27 15.31 9.03 4.78
C CYS A 27 15.42 10.55 5.04
N LEU A 28 14.37 11.16 5.58
CA LEU A 28 14.35 12.59 5.88
C LEU A 28 15.33 12.94 7.01
N THR A 29 15.44 12.11 8.05
CA THR A 29 16.44 12.25 9.11
C THR A 29 17.86 12.20 8.55
N ILE A 30 18.15 11.26 7.64
CA ILE A 30 19.45 11.19 6.95
C ILE A 30 19.70 12.47 6.15
N GLY A 31 18.71 12.94 5.39
CA GLY A 31 18.80 14.18 4.60
C GLY A 31 19.11 15.42 5.45
N LEU A 32 18.43 15.57 6.60
CA LEU A 32 18.69 16.66 7.54
C LEU A 32 20.10 16.60 8.14
N ARG A 33 20.58 15.40 8.45
CA ARG A 33 21.94 15.21 8.98
C ARG A 33 23.01 15.54 7.94
N LEU A 34 22.79 15.14 6.68
CA LEU A 34 23.67 15.51 5.57
C LEU A 34 23.70 17.02 5.36
N LEU A 35 22.54 17.68 5.43
CA LEU A 35 22.46 19.14 5.32
C LEU A 35 23.27 19.84 6.42
N GLN A 36 23.16 19.39 7.67
CA GLN A 36 23.94 19.91 8.80
C GLN A 36 25.44 19.73 8.57
N ASN A 37 25.88 18.55 8.11
CA ASN A 37 27.28 18.29 7.81
C ASN A 37 27.82 19.18 6.68
N LEU A 38 27.02 19.41 5.64
CA LEU A 38 27.39 20.32 4.54
C LEU A 38 27.55 21.76 5.03
N MET A 39 26.64 22.23 5.90
CA MET A 39 26.73 23.57 6.49
C MET A 39 27.96 23.70 7.42
N ALA A 40 28.27 22.68 8.21
CA ALA A 40 29.46 22.69 9.06
C ALA A 40 30.78 22.78 8.25
N ASN A 41 30.80 22.18 7.06
CA ASN A 41 31.97 22.21 6.18
C ASN A 41 32.03 23.47 5.30
N ALA A 42 30.91 24.17 5.10
CA ALA A 42 30.86 25.40 4.31
C ALA A 42 31.42 26.58 5.11
N GLN A 43 32.73 26.80 5.04
CA GLN A 43 33.40 27.92 5.69
C GLN A 43 33.06 29.24 4.97
N SER A 44 32.04 29.95 5.45
CA SER A 44 31.70 31.30 4.97
C SER A 44 31.40 32.24 6.14
N THR A 45 32.23 33.28 6.28
CA THR A 45 32.09 34.28 7.34
C THR A 45 30.83 35.14 7.18
N TYR A 46 30.43 35.44 5.93
CA TYR A 46 29.25 36.25 5.61
C TYR A 46 27.92 35.52 5.85
N LEU A 47 27.88 34.22 5.57
CA LEU A 47 26.67 33.40 5.72
C LEU A 47 26.59 32.66 7.07
N SER A 48 27.56 32.86 7.95
CA SER A 48 27.69 32.16 9.24
C SER A 48 26.41 32.21 10.08
N HIS A 49 25.83 33.39 10.26
CA HIS A 49 24.58 33.56 11.01
C HIS A 49 23.38 32.84 10.36
N LEU A 50 23.31 32.83 9.03
CA LEU A 50 22.26 32.10 8.30
C LEU A 50 22.42 30.59 8.44
N PHE A 51 23.66 30.08 8.33
CA PHE A 51 23.95 28.66 8.54
C PHE A 51 23.67 28.21 9.98
N GLU A 52 23.96 29.06 10.97
CA GLU A 52 23.64 28.78 12.36
C GLU A 52 22.12 28.69 12.58
N MET A 53 21.35 29.65 12.06
CA MET A 53 19.89 29.57 12.10
C MET A 53 19.38 28.31 11.42
N MET A 54 19.85 28.00 10.20
CA MET A 54 19.45 26.80 9.46
C MET A 54 19.79 25.50 10.21
N ASN A 55 20.96 25.43 10.86
CA ASN A 55 21.36 24.28 11.69
C ASN A 55 20.45 24.11 12.91
N GLN A 56 20.00 25.20 13.55
CA GLN A 56 19.04 25.13 14.65
C GLN A 56 17.67 24.60 14.20
N TRP A 57 17.18 24.99 13.03
CA TRP A 57 15.94 24.43 12.47
C TRP A 57 16.11 22.97 12.03
N ALA A 58 17.24 22.66 11.37
CA ALA A 58 17.55 21.31 10.91
C ALA A 58 17.71 20.33 12.08
N SER A 59 18.34 20.72 13.18
CA SER A 59 18.49 19.87 14.38
C SER A 59 17.16 19.58 15.08
N LYS A 60 16.28 20.59 15.21
CA LYS A 60 14.90 20.37 15.69
C LYS A 60 14.15 19.42 14.76
N GLY A 61 14.25 19.63 13.44
CA GLY A 61 13.67 18.74 12.44
C GLY A 61 14.20 17.31 12.55
N GLU A 62 15.51 17.13 12.73
CA GLU A 62 16.15 15.82 12.87
C GLU A 62 15.60 15.09 14.09
N TYR A 63 15.48 15.79 15.23
CA TYR A 63 14.93 15.21 16.46
C TYR A 63 13.51 14.65 16.27
N TYR A 64 12.59 15.44 15.72
CA TYR A 64 11.20 15.00 15.51
C TYR A 64 11.12 13.87 14.49
N THR A 65 11.86 13.99 13.39
CA THR A 65 11.81 13.02 12.29
C THR A 65 12.42 11.68 12.71
N LYS A 66 13.50 11.71 13.47
CA LYS A 66 14.10 10.51 14.10
C LYS A 66 13.13 9.85 15.05
N THR A 67 12.43 10.64 15.88
CA THR A 67 11.44 10.11 16.82
C THR A 67 10.30 9.41 16.08
N LEU A 68 9.76 10.02 15.02
CA LEU A 68 8.74 9.41 14.16
C LEU A 68 9.24 8.17 13.41
N ALA A 69 10.49 8.19 12.93
CA ALA A 69 11.12 7.08 12.25
C ALA A 69 11.26 5.83 13.14
N ILE A 70 11.34 6.01 14.47
CA ILE A 70 11.38 4.90 15.44
C ILE A 70 9.96 4.48 15.86
N LEU A 71 9.10 5.44 16.19
CA LEU A 71 7.75 5.16 16.72
C LEU A 71 6.83 4.47 15.71
N LEU A 72 6.83 4.90 14.44
CA LEU A 72 5.90 4.35 13.45
C LEU A 72 6.17 2.86 13.15
N PRO A 73 7.43 2.42 12.91
CA PRO A 73 7.73 0.99 12.78
C PRO A 73 7.47 0.20 14.05
N LEU A 74 7.65 0.79 15.24
CA LEU A 74 7.37 0.11 16.51
C LEU A 74 5.87 -0.22 16.64
N ILE A 75 4.99 0.72 16.31
CA ILE A 75 3.53 0.48 16.25
C ILE A 75 3.20 -0.58 15.20
N ALA A 76 3.84 -0.52 14.02
CA ALA A 76 3.64 -1.52 12.97
C ALA A 76 4.06 -2.92 13.45
N LEU A 77 5.20 -3.05 14.12
CA LEU A 77 5.71 -4.31 14.67
C LEU A 77 4.74 -4.89 15.71
N PHE A 78 4.20 -4.04 16.60
CA PHE A 78 3.20 -4.46 17.58
C PHE A 78 1.95 -5.06 16.92
N LEU A 79 1.44 -4.43 15.85
CA LEU A 79 0.30 -4.96 15.08
C LEU A 79 0.61 -6.30 14.41
N ILE A 80 1.83 -6.46 13.89
CA ILE A 80 2.29 -7.72 13.28
C ILE A 80 2.36 -8.82 14.33
N ILE A 81 2.93 -8.54 15.51
CA ILE A 81 3.04 -9.50 16.61
C ILE A 81 1.65 -9.97 17.04
N ILE A 82 0.69 -9.06 17.24
CA ILE A 82 -0.70 -9.43 17.58
C ILE A 82 -1.29 -10.40 16.54
N GLU A 83 -1.16 -10.08 15.25
CA GLU A 83 -1.69 -10.93 14.19
C GLU A 83 -0.98 -12.29 14.11
N LEU A 84 0.35 -12.33 14.33
CA LEU A 84 1.10 -13.58 14.36
C LEU A 84 0.70 -14.46 15.55
N VAL A 85 0.46 -13.87 16.72
CA VAL A 85 -0.05 -14.59 17.90
C VAL A 85 -1.47 -15.12 17.63
N LEU A 86 -2.36 -14.30 17.08
CA LEU A 86 -3.70 -14.76 16.69
C LEU A 86 -3.63 -15.92 15.68
N ARG A 87 -2.72 -15.86 14.71
CA ARG A 87 -2.52 -16.96 13.77
C ARG A 87 -1.83 -18.16 14.41
N ALA A 88 -0.97 -18.00 15.41
CA ALA A 88 -0.40 -19.15 16.12
C ALA A 88 -1.46 -19.92 16.91
N ILE A 89 -2.48 -19.22 17.44
CA ILE A 89 -3.58 -19.84 18.20
C ILE A 89 -4.62 -20.50 17.27
N TYR A 90 -4.98 -19.83 16.16
CA TYR A 90 -6.13 -20.24 15.34
C TYR A 90 -5.78 -20.71 13.91
N ASP A 91 -4.53 -20.61 13.47
CA ASP A 91 -4.11 -20.89 12.09
C ASP A 91 -2.60 -21.27 12.03
N LYS A 92 -1.92 -21.03 10.90
CA LYS A 92 -0.45 -21.13 10.79
C LYS A 92 0.17 -19.73 10.65
N PRO A 93 1.23 -19.40 11.42
CA PRO A 93 1.97 -18.13 11.24
C PRO A 93 2.51 -17.93 9.83
N ALA A 94 2.91 -19.02 9.14
CA ALA A 94 3.35 -18.98 7.75
C ALA A 94 2.28 -18.42 6.79
N ASN A 95 1.00 -18.56 7.12
CA ASN A 95 -0.09 -18.02 6.32
C ASN A 95 -0.12 -16.49 6.33
N TYR A 96 0.47 -15.83 7.34
CA TYR A 96 0.64 -14.36 7.33
C TYR A 96 1.48 -13.92 6.14
N PHE A 97 2.65 -14.54 5.95
CA PHE A 97 3.56 -14.22 4.85
C PHE A 97 2.96 -14.58 3.50
N ARG A 98 2.25 -15.72 3.39
CA ARG A 98 1.49 -16.08 2.18
C ARG A 98 0.43 -15.03 1.85
N SER A 99 -0.33 -14.58 2.85
CA SER A 99 -1.36 -13.54 2.70
C SER A 99 -0.76 -12.22 2.23
N ALA A 100 0.36 -11.78 2.84
CA ALA A 100 1.06 -10.57 2.44
C ALA A 100 1.59 -10.65 1.01
N TYR A 101 2.24 -11.77 0.65
CA TYR A 101 2.79 -12.00 -0.69
C TYR A 101 1.70 -12.03 -1.77
N GLN A 102 0.62 -12.79 -1.54
CA GLN A 102 -0.50 -12.83 -2.49
C GLN A 102 -1.19 -11.48 -2.61
N THR A 103 -1.29 -10.71 -1.51
CA THR A 103 -1.83 -9.35 -1.55
C THR A 103 -0.99 -8.44 -2.46
N ILE A 104 0.34 -8.40 -2.28
CA ILE A 104 1.22 -7.58 -3.11
C ILE A 104 1.12 -7.96 -4.58
N ARG A 105 1.13 -9.26 -4.89
CA ARG A 105 1.01 -9.71 -6.28
C ARG A 105 -0.36 -9.41 -6.88
N LEU A 106 -1.45 -9.50 -6.10
CA LEU A 106 -2.78 -9.13 -6.59
C LEU A 106 -2.85 -7.62 -6.86
N ILE A 107 -2.22 -6.79 -6.04
CA ILE A 107 -2.10 -5.34 -6.29
C ILE A 107 -1.37 -5.09 -7.61
N GLN A 108 -0.28 -5.81 -7.87
CA GLN A 108 0.48 -5.69 -9.13
C GLN A 108 -0.37 -6.12 -10.34
N PHE A 109 -1.08 -7.23 -10.24
CA PHE A 109 -1.98 -7.71 -11.29
C PHE A 109 -3.13 -6.75 -11.58
N LEU A 110 -3.71 -6.15 -10.54
CA LEU A 110 -4.79 -5.18 -10.66
C LEU A 110 -4.32 -3.79 -11.12
N ARG A 111 -3.01 -3.53 -11.16
CA ARG A 111 -2.50 -2.24 -11.57
C ARG A 111 -2.65 -2.12 -13.08
N GLN A 112 -3.47 -1.17 -13.50
CA GLN A 112 -3.62 -0.82 -14.90
C GLN A 112 -2.55 0.19 -15.27
N ASP A 113 -1.69 -0.16 -16.22
CA ASP A 113 -0.63 0.73 -16.69
C ASP A 113 -1.24 1.89 -17.48
N GLU A 114 -0.77 3.10 -17.22
CA GLU A 114 -1.25 4.33 -17.86
C GLU A 114 -0.76 4.50 -19.31
N ASN A 115 0.01 3.52 -19.82
CA ASN A 115 0.63 3.56 -21.15
C ASN A 115 -0.36 3.43 -22.32
N SER A 116 -1.64 3.20 -22.06
CA SER A 116 -2.65 3.16 -23.11
C SER A 116 -3.04 4.57 -23.54
N GLN A 117 -2.47 5.00 -24.67
CA GLN A 117 -2.78 6.19 -25.47
C GLN A 117 -2.03 7.47 -25.06
N LEU A 118 -0.75 7.54 -25.46
CA LEU A 118 -0.26 8.76 -26.10
C LEU A 118 -1.21 9.10 -27.26
N ALA A 119 -2.29 9.83 -26.96
CA ALA A 119 -3.06 10.48 -28.00
C ALA A 119 -2.15 11.59 -28.55
N PHE A 120 -1.33 11.23 -29.54
CA PHE A 120 -0.65 12.20 -30.38
C PHE A 120 -1.73 12.97 -31.14
N SER A 121 -2.27 14.03 -30.55
CA SER A 121 -2.87 15.10 -31.33
C SER A 121 -1.72 15.81 -32.03
N ILE A 122 -1.58 15.55 -33.32
CA ILE A 122 -0.75 16.32 -34.25
C ILE A 122 -1.38 17.71 -34.33
N ASP A 123 -1.17 18.54 -33.31
CA ASP A 123 -1.37 19.98 -33.35
C ASP A 123 -0.86 20.56 -32.02
N ASN A 124 0.34 21.13 -32.11
CA ASN A 124 0.86 22.24 -31.30
C ASN A 124 1.08 22.03 -29.78
N SER A 125 2.36 21.84 -29.45
CA SER A 125 3.10 22.59 -28.40
C SER A 125 2.62 22.53 -26.94
N SER A 126 2.14 21.38 -26.44
CA SER A 126 2.30 21.05 -25.01
C SER A 126 2.15 19.55 -24.76
N THR A 127 3.24 18.88 -24.40
CA THR A 127 3.23 17.52 -23.85
C THR A 127 2.65 17.54 -22.43
N VAL A 128 1.34 17.80 -22.31
CA VAL A 128 0.61 17.52 -21.07
C VAL A 128 0.35 16.02 -21.07
N THR A 129 1.12 15.26 -20.29
CA THR A 129 0.74 13.90 -19.89
C THR A 129 -0.63 13.96 -19.24
N ARG A 130 -1.70 13.81 -20.03
CA ARG A 130 -3.07 13.74 -19.53
C ARG A 130 -3.24 12.38 -18.87
N PHE A 131 -2.84 12.30 -17.61
CA PHE A 131 -3.09 11.14 -16.75
C PHE A 131 -4.57 10.78 -16.84
N ASN A 132 -4.89 9.53 -17.21
CA ASN A 132 -6.28 9.11 -17.27
C ASN A 132 -6.84 9.09 -15.83
N PRO A 133 -7.74 10.03 -15.47
CA PRO A 133 -8.23 10.14 -14.10
C PRO A 133 -9.02 8.90 -13.66
N ILE A 134 -9.50 8.09 -14.62
CA ILE A 134 -10.23 6.84 -14.39
C ILE A 134 -9.27 5.77 -13.88
N LEU A 135 -8.13 5.58 -14.55
CA LEU A 135 -7.11 4.59 -14.18
C LEU A 135 -6.48 4.94 -12.84
N ARG A 136 -6.18 6.23 -12.61
CA ARG A 136 -5.66 6.69 -11.31
C ARG A 136 -6.63 6.39 -10.16
N LYS A 137 -7.94 6.63 -10.36
CA LYS A 137 -8.98 6.33 -9.36
C LYS A 137 -9.16 4.82 -9.16
N PHE A 138 -9.04 4.04 -10.24
CA PHE A 138 -9.08 2.58 -10.19
C PHE A 138 -7.89 2.02 -9.40
N ASN A 139 -6.66 2.33 -9.81
CA ASN A 139 -5.42 1.90 -9.15
C ASN A 139 -5.38 2.30 -7.67
N ARG A 140 -5.88 3.48 -7.31
CA ARG A 140 -5.98 3.91 -5.90
C ARG A 140 -6.98 3.08 -5.08
N ALA A 141 -8.03 2.56 -5.71
CA ALA A 141 -8.99 1.69 -5.04
C ALA A 141 -8.45 0.27 -4.92
N THR A 142 -7.95 -0.30 -6.02
CA THR A 142 -7.45 -1.67 -6.08
C THR A 142 -6.16 -1.88 -5.27
N SER A 143 -5.32 -0.85 -5.10
CA SER A 143 -4.13 -0.91 -4.24
C SER A 143 -4.44 -1.14 -2.75
N LYS A 144 -5.70 -1.01 -2.34
CA LYS A 144 -6.16 -1.31 -0.98
C LYS A 144 -6.75 -2.72 -0.84
N CYS A 145 -6.57 -3.57 -1.84
CA CYS A 145 -7.02 -4.96 -1.75
C CYS A 145 -6.22 -5.73 -0.70
N VAL A 146 -6.82 -6.79 -0.16
CA VAL A 146 -6.20 -7.67 0.83
C VAL A 146 -6.60 -9.10 0.52
N VAL A 147 -5.62 -9.98 0.44
CA VAL A 147 -5.80 -11.43 0.34
C VAL A 147 -5.45 -12.03 1.69
N ASP A 148 -6.43 -12.63 2.36
CA ASP A 148 -6.22 -13.38 3.60
C ASP A 148 -6.29 -14.87 3.32
N VAL A 149 -5.15 -15.54 3.40
CA VAL A 149 -5.02 -17.00 3.29
C VAL A 149 -5.05 -17.58 4.69
N ARG A 150 -5.93 -18.56 4.91
CA ARG A 150 -6.02 -19.40 6.12
C ARG A 150 -6.03 -20.86 5.71
N ASN A 151 -5.85 -21.78 6.65
CA ASN A 151 -5.82 -23.22 6.34
C ASN A 151 -7.06 -23.75 5.59
N ASP A 152 -8.24 -23.20 5.89
CA ASP A 152 -9.52 -23.74 5.38
C ASP A 152 -10.22 -22.81 4.39
N SER A 153 -9.73 -21.57 4.27
CA SER A 153 -10.33 -20.59 3.37
C SER A 153 -9.34 -19.51 2.94
N VAL A 154 -9.51 -19.02 1.72
CA VAL A 154 -8.89 -17.79 1.23
C VAL A 154 -10.00 -16.76 1.03
N THR A 155 -9.86 -15.60 1.68
CA THR A 155 -10.79 -14.48 1.55
C THR A 155 -10.08 -13.28 0.96
N ILE A 156 -10.63 -12.76 -0.13
CA ILE A 156 -10.10 -11.60 -0.84
C ILE A 156 -11.07 -10.46 -0.69
N LEU A 157 -10.51 -9.30 -0.38
CA LEU A 157 -11.22 -8.06 -0.22
C LEU A 157 -10.67 -7.02 -1.19
N ILE A 158 -11.48 -6.56 -2.12
CA ILE A 158 -11.14 -5.46 -3.02
C ILE A 158 -12.01 -4.25 -2.69
N LYS A 159 -11.41 -3.06 -2.59
CA LYS A 159 -12.18 -1.83 -2.40
C LYS A 159 -12.88 -1.47 -3.72
N TYR A 160 -14.19 -1.31 -3.66
CA TYR A 160 -14.99 -0.95 -4.82
C TYR A 160 -14.76 0.53 -5.20
N PRO A 161 -14.39 0.84 -6.47
CA PRO A 161 -14.16 2.20 -6.92
C PRO A 161 -15.41 3.09 -6.78
N LYS A 162 -15.20 4.40 -6.59
CA LYS A 162 -16.32 5.35 -6.41
C LYS A 162 -16.96 5.79 -7.74
N THR A 163 -16.17 5.87 -8.80
CA THR A 163 -16.58 6.37 -10.12
C THR A 163 -17.12 5.25 -11.00
N GLN A 164 -18.22 5.49 -11.73
CA GLN A 164 -18.88 4.50 -12.58
C GLN A 164 -17.92 3.86 -13.61
N GLN A 165 -17.07 4.66 -14.25
CA GLN A 165 -16.09 4.15 -15.22
C GLN A 165 -15.07 3.18 -14.57
N SER A 166 -14.56 3.51 -13.38
CA SER A 166 -13.67 2.62 -12.64
C SER A 166 -14.40 1.38 -12.11
N GLN A 167 -15.71 1.47 -11.83
CA GLN A 167 -16.53 0.31 -11.46
C GLN A 167 -16.78 -0.61 -12.65
N LYS A 168 -17.01 -0.06 -13.85
CA LYS A 168 -17.13 -0.83 -15.09
C LYS A 168 -15.85 -1.62 -15.35
N LEU A 169 -14.70 -0.96 -15.24
CA LEU A 169 -13.39 -1.60 -15.36
C LEU A 169 -13.19 -2.73 -14.32
N LEU A 170 -13.60 -2.52 -13.07
CA LEU A 170 -13.52 -3.59 -12.07
C LEU A 170 -14.35 -4.81 -12.47
N ARG A 171 -15.58 -4.60 -12.96
CA ARG A 171 -16.49 -5.68 -13.37
C ARG A 171 -15.93 -6.47 -14.55
N GLU A 172 -15.34 -5.79 -15.53
CA GLU A 172 -14.65 -6.43 -16.66
C GLU A 172 -13.48 -7.30 -16.19
N MET A 173 -12.80 -6.90 -15.11
CA MET A 173 -11.70 -7.65 -14.52
C MET A 173 -12.12 -8.80 -13.60
N GLU A 174 -13.37 -8.91 -13.17
CA GLU A 174 -13.79 -9.89 -12.15
C GLU A 174 -13.46 -11.34 -12.52
N ASN A 175 -13.64 -11.70 -13.79
CA ASN A 175 -13.32 -13.05 -14.28
C ASN A 175 -11.81 -13.32 -14.25
N TYR A 176 -11.00 -12.38 -14.74
CA TYR A 176 -9.54 -12.49 -14.71
C TYR A 176 -8.99 -12.51 -13.28
N ILE A 177 -9.60 -11.74 -12.36
CA ILE A 177 -9.27 -11.78 -10.94
C ILE A 177 -9.57 -13.17 -10.38
N LYS A 178 -10.75 -13.74 -10.70
CA LYS A 178 -11.13 -15.07 -10.24
C LYS A 178 -10.19 -16.16 -10.77
N GLU A 179 -9.75 -16.05 -12.01
CA GLU A 179 -8.79 -16.96 -12.60
C GLU A 179 -7.42 -16.86 -11.92
N GLU A 180 -6.89 -15.64 -11.76
CA GLU A 180 -5.59 -15.39 -11.13
C GLU A 180 -5.53 -15.86 -9.67
N ILE A 181 -6.63 -15.70 -8.92
CA ILE A 181 -6.68 -16.15 -7.52
C ILE A 181 -6.83 -17.66 -7.42
N SER A 182 -7.53 -18.28 -8.36
CA SER A 182 -7.74 -19.74 -8.41
C SER A 182 -6.48 -20.47 -8.85
N SER A 183 -5.77 -19.96 -9.85
CA SER A 183 -4.51 -20.54 -10.34
C SER A 183 -3.44 -20.58 -9.25
N ARG A 184 -3.44 -19.59 -8.35
CA ARG A 184 -2.50 -19.48 -7.23
C ARG A 184 -2.89 -20.24 -5.98
N ASN A 185 -4.14 -20.67 -5.90
CA ASN A 185 -4.69 -21.39 -4.75
C ASN A 185 -5.44 -22.64 -5.26
N PRO A 186 -4.72 -23.62 -5.86
CA PRO A 186 -5.33 -24.77 -6.51
C PRO A 186 -6.14 -25.65 -5.54
N GLU A 187 -5.76 -25.63 -4.26
CA GLU A 187 -6.42 -26.35 -3.15
C GLU A 187 -7.76 -25.74 -2.70
N TYR A 188 -8.26 -24.71 -3.39
CA TYR A 188 -9.46 -23.97 -2.97
C TYR A 188 -10.45 -23.79 -4.13
N TYR A 189 -11.75 -23.80 -3.80
CA TYR A 189 -12.83 -23.44 -4.71
C TYR A 189 -13.32 -22.02 -4.41
N PHE A 190 -13.27 -21.12 -5.41
CA PHE A 190 -13.73 -19.74 -5.27
C PHE A 190 -15.21 -19.56 -5.65
N SER A 191 -15.96 -18.94 -4.75
CA SER A 191 -17.35 -18.53 -4.98
C SER A 191 -17.44 -17.39 -6.00
N ALA A 192 -18.65 -17.09 -6.47
CA ALA A 192 -18.91 -15.88 -7.22
C ALA A 192 -18.56 -14.62 -6.38
N PRO A 193 -18.15 -13.52 -7.04
CA PRO A 193 -17.88 -12.26 -6.36
C PRO A 193 -19.14 -11.74 -5.65
N ASN A 194 -18.99 -11.29 -4.40
CA ASN A 194 -20.08 -10.71 -3.63
C ASN A 194 -19.76 -9.26 -3.26
N ARG A 195 -20.51 -8.31 -3.81
CA ARG A 195 -20.38 -6.89 -3.46
C ARG A 195 -21.22 -6.57 -2.22
N ARG A 196 -20.56 -6.06 -1.18
CA ARG A 196 -21.23 -5.49 0.01
C ARG A 196 -20.76 -4.06 0.24
N GLY A 197 -21.64 -3.10 -0.06
CA GLY A 197 -21.35 -1.67 0.04
C GLY A 197 -20.20 -1.25 -0.87
N ASN A 198 -19.10 -0.78 -0.26
CA ASN A 198 -17.90 -0.31 -0.95
C ASN A 198 -16.78 -1.37 -1.06
N LYS A 199 -17.12 -2.64 -0.94
CA LYS A 199 -16.18 -3.77 -0.96
C LYS A 199 -16.71 -4.88 -1.86
N LEU A 200 -15.80 -5.51 -2.59
CA LEU A 200 -16.02 -6.73 -3.35
C LEU A 200 -15.29 -7.87 -2.64
N TRP A 201 -16.00 -8.97 -2.39
CA TRP A 201 -15.50 -10.13 -1.68
C TRP A 201 -15.40 -11.32 -2.63
N PHE A 202 -14.25 -12.00 -2.61
CA PHE A 202 -14.13 -13.36 -3.12
C PHE A 202 -13.85 -14.26 -1.93
N LYS A 203 -14.65 -15.31 -1.78
CA LYS A 203 -14.46 -16.30 -0.73
C LYS A 203 -14.13 -17.62 -1.37
N SER A 204 -13.35 -18.41 -0.67
CA SER A 204 -13.11 -19.78 -1.05
C SER A 204 -13.25 -20.73 0.12
N THR A 205 -13.55 -21.96 -0.22
CA THR A 205 -13.53 -23.12 0.67
C THR A 205 -12.46 -24.07 0.17
N LYS A 206 -11.73 -24.69 1.09
CA LYS A 206 -10.78 -25.75 0.74
C LYS A 206 -11.50 -26.89 0.01
N ARG A 207 -10.82 -27.51 -0.95
CA ARG A 207 -11.32 -28.71 -1.65
C ARG A 207 -11.44 -29.90 -0.70
#